data_AF-A0A381Z662-F1
#
_entry.id   AF-A0A381Z662-F1
#
_cell.length_a   1.000
_cell.length_b   1.000
_cell.length_c   1.000
_cell.angle_alpha   90.00
_cell.angle_beta   90.00
_cell.angle_gamma   90.00
#
_symmetry.space_group_name_H-M   'P 1'
#
loop_
_entity.id
_entity.type
_entity.pdbx_description
1 polymer ?
#
loop_
_entity_poly.entity_id
_entity_poly.type
_entity_poly.pdbx_seq_one_letter_code
_entity_poly.pdbx_strand_id
1 'polypeptide(L)'
;VVRRIADLLFKPGRLATFRSSLEATSLREVALVVGAFTVTACVATYPLIFHLGDTLPSDLGDPLLNTWILAWDADRIRYGLQGLWDAPMFYPYVNTLAYSEHLLGVAVFTAPIQWVTGNPMIGYNAAFLASFVLAGSGMYLLTSSLTGSRVAGLVGGIAFAFLPYRADQSGHLQVLMYGWMPVALWALHRYFATGKRLALTGFAVAFLLQGFSNGYFFYFFAAAVLVVTTAEFATLVRSRSRVILELAVAALLMIAVTIPVLKGYLDARETQPLYRTRGEMVMYSADTLSYFHASPRLTVWGNVLPPGKPEGALFPGFGLLALAAFGLVTAFVRTQSGPRLGRVA
;
A
#
# COMPACT_ATOMS: atom_id res chain seq x y z
N VAL A 1 -7.13 -2.39 -30.85
CA VAL A 1 -8.14 -2.48 -29.78
C VAL A 1 -7.75 -1.67 -28.55
N VAL A 2 -6.57 -1.90 -27.95
CA VAL A 2 -6.03 -1.10 -26.81
C VAL A 2 -6.00 0.42 -27.10
N ARG A 3 -5.54 0.83 -28.29
CA ARG A 3 -5.54 2.25 -28.70
C ARG A 3 -6.95 2.83 -28.81
N ARG A 4 -7.92 2.05 -29.32
CA ARG A 4 -9.34 2.43 -29.35
C ARG A 4 -9.93 2.54 -27.95
N ILE A 5 -9.57 1.63 -27.02
CA ILE A 5 -10.00 1.69 -25.62
C ILE A 5 -9.40 2.91 -24.92
N ALA A 6 -8.12 3.22 -25.14
CA ALA A 6 -7.47 4.42 -24.63
C ALA A 6 -8.09 5.70 -25.20
N ASP A 7 -8.33 5.77 -26.50
CA ASP A 7 -8.96 6.92 -27.17
C ASP A 7 -10.45 7.07 -26.79
N LEU A 8 -11.15 5.98 -26.47
CA LEU A 8 -12.54 5.96 -25.99
C LEU A 8 -12.67 6.39 -24.52
N LEU A 9 -11.69 6.09 -23.68
CA LEU A 9 -11.66 6.51 -22.27
C LEU A 9 -11.11 7.94 -22.11
N PHE A 10 -10.17 8.38 -22.97
CA PHE A 10 -9.37 9.60 -22.77
C PHE A 10 -9.37 10.53 -23.99
N LYS A 11 -10.54 11.06 -24.38
CA LYS A 11 -10.65 12.08 -25.44
C LYS A 11 -9.74 13.30 -25.17
N PRO A 12 -9.04 13.85 -26.19
CA PRO A 12 -8.09 14.97 -26.04
C PRO A 12 -8.70 16.25 -25.46
N GLY A 13 -10.00 16.51 -25.67
CA GLY A 13 -10.70 17.65 -25.06
C GLY A 13 -10.93 17.51 -23.55
N ARG A 14 -11.07 16.29 -23.02
CA ARG A 14 -11.18 16.02 -21.57
C ARG A 14 -9.83 16.18 -20.87
N LEU A 15 -8.73 15.82 -21.55
CA LEU A 15 -7.37 15.98 -21.03
C LEU A 15 -7.00 17.46 -20.77
N ALA A 16 -7.56 18.40 -21.55
CA ALA A 16 -7.34 19.84 -21.34
C ALA A 16 -8.06 20.36 -20.08
N THR A 17 -9.27 19.89 -19.78
CA THR A 17 -10.00 20.22 -18.55
C THR A 17 -9.41 19.49 -17.33
N PHE A 18 -8.94 18.25 -17.50
CA PHE A 18 -8.24 17.47 -16.47
C PHE A 18 -6.89 18.09 -16.08
N ARG A 19 -6.20 18.73 -17.04
CA ARG A 19 -4.98 19.53 -16.77
C ARG A 19 -5.24 20.74 -15.87
N SER A 20 -6.45 21.30 -15.89
CA SER A 20 -6.80 22.50 -15.12
C SER A 20 -7.14 22.21 -13.64
N SER A 21 -7.45 20.96 -13.28
CA SER A 21 -7.81 20.56 -11.91
C SER A 21 -6.66 20.00 -11.08
N LEU A 22 -5.42 20.05 -11.56
CA LEU A 22 -4.23 19.80 -10.73
C LEU A 22 -3.95 21.01 -9.83
N GLU A 23 -4.97 21.51 -9.12
CA GLU A 23 -4.72 22.38 -7.98
C GLU A 23 -3.80 21.61 -7.04
N ALA A 24 -2.66 22.20 -6.71
CA ALA A 24 -1.78 21.61 -5.73
C ALA A 24 -2.56 21.55 -4.41
N THR A 25 -2.82 20.35 -3.89
CA THR A 25 -3.34 20.17 -2.54
C THR A 25 -2.45 20.97 -1.60
N SER A 26 -3.02 21.99 -0.96
CA SER A 26 -2.24 22.87 -0.11
C SER A 26 -1.67 22.08 1.08
N LEU A 27 -0.53 22.51 1.62
CA LEU A 27 0.03 21.89 2.84
C LEU A 27 -0.98 21.90 4.01
N ARG A 28 -1.79 22.96 4.10
CA ARG A 28 -2.89 23.06 5.06
C ARG A 28 -3.92 21.94 4.86
N GLU A 29 -4.31 21.68 3.61
CA GLU A 29 -5.26 20.61 3.29
C GLU A 29 -4.66 19.23 3.61
N VAL A 30 -3.39 18.98 3.26
CA VAL A 30 -2.70 17.74 3.63
C VAL A 30 -2.67 17.54 5.15
N ALA A 31 -2.32 18.58 5.91
CA ALA A 31 -2.26 18.53 7.36
C ALA A 31 -3.65 18.25 7.99
N LEU A 32 -4.70 18.87 7.47
CA LEU A 32 -6.07 18.62 7.91
C LEU A 32 -6.51 17.19 7.64
N VAL A 33 -6.21 16.66 6.46
CA VAL A 33 -6.55 15.28 6.08
C VAL A 33 -5.80 14.28 6.95
N VAL A 34 -4.49 14.46 7.13
CA VAL A 34 -3.68 13.63 8.02
C VAL A 34 -4.22 13.69 9.44
N GLY A 35 -4.50 14.89 9.97
CA GLY A 35 -5.09 15.06 11.30
C GLY A 35 -6.44 14.36 11.45
N ALA A 36 -7.33 14.49 10.48
CA ALA A 36 -8.64 13.83 10.48
C ALA A 36 -8.51 12.29 10.46
N PHE A 37 -7.62 11.74 9.63
CA PHE A 37 -7.38 10.30 9.62
C PHE A 37 -6.68 9.81 10.89
N THR A 38 -5.81 10.61 11.52
CA THR A 38 -5.22 10.29 12.83
C THR A 38 -6.29 10.20 13.91
N VAL A 39 -7.19 11.18 14.00
CA VAL A 39 -8.31 11.16 14.95
C VAL A 39 -9.20 9.93 14.69
N THR A 40 -9.55 9.68 13.43
CA THR A 40 -10.40 8.55 13.06
C THR A 40 -9.73 7.21 13.37
N ALA A 41 -8.42 7.08 13.12
CA ALA A 41 -7.65 5.90 13.49
C ALA A 41 -7.67 5.67 15.01
N CYS A 42 -7.43 6.71 15.81
CA CYS A 42 -7.48 6.60 17.28
C CYS A 42 -8.86 6.16 17.79
N VAL A 43 -9.94 6.68 17.18
CA VAL A 43 -11.32 6.27 17.51
C VAL A 43 -11.57 4.82 17.10
N ALA A 44 -11.17 4.44 15.89
CA ALA A 44 -11.38 3.09 15.36
C ALA A 44 -10.59 2.01 16.11
N THR A 45 -9.46 2.38 16.71
CA THR A 45 -8.61 1.48 17.50
C THR A 45 -8.73 1.71 19.00
N TYR A 46 -9.73 2.45 19.45
CA TYR A 46 -9.96 2.66 20.89
C TYR A 46 -10.10 1.30 21.60
N PRO A 47 -9.45 1.09 22.78
CA PRO A 47 -8.75 2.07 23.62
C PRO A 47 -7.22 2.18 23.42
N LEU A 48 -6.66 1.70 22.30
CA LEU A 48 -5.20 1.57 22.09
C LEU A 48 -4.38 2.83 22.40
N ILE A 49 -4.92 4.02 22.15
CA ILE A 49 -4.22 5.29 22.39
C ILE A 49 -3.80 5.50 23.86
N PHE A 50 -4.48 4.84 24.80
CA PHE A 50 -4.14 4.88 26.24
C PHE A 50 -3.16 3.77 26.67
N HIS A 51 -2.86 2.84 25.76
CA HIS A 51 -2.14 1.59 26.02
C HIS A 51 -0.99 1.37 25.04
N LEU A 52 -0.43 2.46 24.49
CA LEU A 52 0.61 2.39 23.45
C LEU A 52 1.88 1.67 23.90
N GLY A 53 2.17 1.64 25.20
CA GLY A 53 3.42 1.10 25.75
C GLY A 53 3.30 -0.26 26.42
N ASP A 54 2.10 -0.81 26.56
CA ASP A 54 1.85 -2.02 27.36
C ASP A 54 0.94 -3.05 26.69
N THR A 55 0.29 -2.70 25.57
CA THR A 55 -0.68 -3.56 24.90
C THR A 55 -0.41 -3.59 23.40
N LEU A 56 -0.61 -4.76 22.77
CA LEU A 56 -0.57 -4.92 21.32
C LEU A 56 -1.99 -5.21 20.79
N PRO A 57 -2.34 -4.69 19.60
CA PRO A 57 -3.61 -5.00 18.95
C PRO A 57 -3.65 -6.46 18.50
N SER A 58 -4.87 -6.99 18.32
CA SER A 58 -5.13 -8.39 17.95
C SER A 58 -4.80 -9.41 19.05
N ASP A 59 -3.61 -10.00 19.00
CA ASP A 59 -3.19 -11.15 19.78
C ASP A 59 -1.67 -11.07 20.03
N LEU A 60 -1.10 -12.12 20.63
CA LEU A 60 0.31 -12.19 21.01
C LEU A 60 1.16 -13.04 20.04
N GLY A 61 0.64 -13.41 18.87
CA GLY A 61 1.42 -14.10 17.84
C GLY A 61 2.27 -13.10 17.05
N ASP A 62 1.85 -12.85 15.81
CA ASP A 62 2.53 -11.96 14.86
C ASP A 62 2.81 -10.55 15.41
N PRO A 63 1.92 -9.90 16.20
CA PRO A 63 2.24 -8.60 16.79
C PRO A 63 3.49 -8.61 17.67
N LEU A 64 3.71 -9.64 18.49
CA LEU A 64 4.93 -9.73 19.32
C LEU A 64 6.17 -9.96 18.45
N LEU A 65 6.09 -10.86 17.47
CA LEU A 65 7.18 -11.11 16.53
C LEU A 65 7.57 -9.83 15.78
N ASN A 66 6.60 -9.15 15.20
CA ASN A 66 6.82 -7.90 14.46
C ASN A 66 7.34 -6.78 15.37
N THR A 67 6.88 -6.70 16.62
CA THR A 67 7.41 -5.73 17.60
C THR A 67 8.89 -6.00 17.87
N TRP A 68 9.27 -7.28 18.03
CA TRP A 68 10.66 -7.67 18.22
C TRP A 68 11.52 -7.41 16.98
N ILE A 69 11.02 -7.69 15.76
CA ILE A 69 11.71 -7.39 14.50
C ILE A 69 11.96 -5.87 14.39
N LEU A 70 10.95 -5.03 14.65
CA LEU A 70 11.12 -3.58 14.61
C LEU A 70 12.14 -3.07 15.65
N ALA A 71 12.23 -3.73 16.81
CA ALA A 71 13.23 -3.42 17.82
C ALA A 71 14.64 -3.81 17.38
N TRP A 72 14.78 -4.99 16.78
CA TRP A 72 16.02 -5.46 16.18
C TRP A 72 16.48 -4.52 15.05
N ASP A 73 15.61 -4.19 14.11
CA ASP A 73 15.91 -3.26 13.02
C ASP A 73 16.35 -1.90 13.56
N ALA A 74 15.62 -1.36 14.54
CA ALA A 74 15.95 -0.08 15.16
C ALA A 74 17.35 -0.07 15.79
N ASP A 75 17.75 -1.18 16.42
CA ASP A 75 19.10 -1.35 16.93
C ASP A 75 20.12 -1.43 15.78
N ARG A 76 19.91 -2.33 14.81
CA ARG A 76 20.83 -2.55 13.68
C ARG A 76 21.02 -1.32 12.79
N ILE A 77 20.01 -0.46 12.67
CA ILE A 77 20.13 0.84 11.97
C ILE A 77 21.23 1.71 12.60
N ARG A 78 21.42 1.68 13.93
CA ARG A 78 22.49 2.44 14.61
C ARG A 78 23.89 1.95 14.24
N TYR A 79 23.99 0.70 13.80
CA TYR A 79 25.23 0.06 13.37
C TYR A 79 25.36 -0.02 11.84
N GLY A 80 24.61 0.81 11.11
CA GLY A 80 24.66 0.82 9.64
C GLY A 80 24.19 -0.50 9.02
N LEU A 81 23.24 -1.19 9.66
CA LEU A 81 22.70 -2.50 9.26
C LEU A 81 23.72 -3.66 9.30
N GLN A 82 24.86 -3.48 9.96
CA GLN A 82 25.81 -4.57 10.18
C GLN A 82 25.18 -5.66 11.07
N GLY A 83 25.30 -6.92 10.66
CA GLY A 83 24.69 -8.05 11.37
C GLY A 83 23.16 -8.05 11.36
N LEU A 84 22.52 -7.30 10.45
CA LEU A 84 21.06 -7.24 10.36
C LEU A 84 20.41 -8.63 10.24
N TRP A 85 21.00 -9.52 9.45
CA TRP A 85 20.41 -10.83 9.17
C TRP A 85 20.56 -11.83 10.33
N ASP A 86 21.53 -11.61 11.23
CA ASP A 86 21.85 -12.51 12.34
C ASP A 86 21.02 -12.20 13.60
N ALA A 87 19.70 -12.23 13.45
CA ALA A 87 18.80 -11.94 14.55
C ALA A 87 18.85 -13.06 15.62
N PRO A 88 18.72 -12.74 16.93
CA PRO A 88 18.93 -13.71 18.00
C PRO A 88 17.71 -14.62 18.22
N MET A 89 17.33 -15.37 17.18
CA MET A 89 16.29 -16.39 17.19
C MET A 89 16.82 -17.67 16.54
N PHE A 90 16.29 -18.82 16.94
CA PHE A 90 16.63 -20.12 16.35
C PHE A 90 18.13 -20.51 16.42
N TYR A 91 18.82 -20.32 17.55
CA TYR A 91 20.19 -20.84 17.69
C TYR A 91 20.26 -22.36 17.37
N PRO A 92 21.25 -22.86 16.60
CA PRO A 92 22.45 -22.19 16.07
C PRO A 92 22.32 -21.69 14.61
N TYR A 93 21.12 -21.48 14.10
CA TYR A 93 20.91 -21.04 12.72
C TYR A 93 21.37 -19.58 12.48
N VAL A 94 21.72 -19.29 11.23
CA VAL A 94 22.21 -17.97 10.77
C VAL A 94 21.25 -17.33 9.76
N ASN A 95 21.39 -16.03 9.51
CA ASN A 95 20.49 -15.27 8.63
C ASN A 95 19.00 -15.39 9.02
N THR A 96 18.74 -15.55 10.31
CA THR A 96 17.43 -15.91 10.86
C THR A 96 16.39 -14.81 10.74
N LEU A 97 16.79 -13.54 10.56
CA LEU A 97 15.84 -12.48 10.21
C LEU A 97 15.12 -12.77 8.88
N ALA A 98 15.82 -13.39 7.92
CA ALA A 98 15.24 -13.72 6.62
C ALA A 98 14.22 -14.88 6.69
N TYR A 99 14.00 -15.46 7.87
CA TYR A 99 12.95 -16.48 8.07
C TYR A 99 11.57 -15.80 8.25
N SER A 100 11.55 -14.47 8.37
CA SER A 100 10.37 -13.61 8.45
C SER A 100 10.54 -12.37 7.53
N GLU A 101 9.53 -11.51 7.47
CA GLU A 101 9.67 -10.18 6.87
C GLU A 101 10.64 -9.30 7.68
N HIS A 102 11.56 -8.63 6.99
CA HIS A 102 12.59 -7.80 7.61
C HIS A 102 12.13 -6.39 8.03
N LEU A 103 10.87 -5.99 7.76
CA LEU A 103 10.19 -4.74 8.14
C LEU A 103 10.94 -3.39 8.03
N LEU A 104 12.07 -3.29 7.33
CA LEU A 104 12.87 -2.05 7.22
C LEU A 104 12.05 -0.86 6.68
N GLY A 105 11.04 -1.12 5.84
CA GLY A 105 10.15 -0.08 5.31
C GLY A 105 9.26 0.56 6.39
N VAL A 106 9.05 -0.15 7.49
CA VAL A 106 8.36 0.32 8.71
C VAL A 106 9.38 0.89 9.69
N ALA A 107 10.52 0.21 9.88
CA ALA A 107 11.58 0.58 10.81
C ALA A 107 12.12 1.99 10.57
N VAL A 108 12.15 2.47 9.32
CA VAL A 108 12.66 3.81 8.96
C VAL A 108 12.00 4.94 9.77
N PHE A 109 10.74 4.79 10.17
CA PHE A 109 10.01 5.79 10.96
C PHE A 109 9.72 5.35 12.39
N THR A 110 9.71 4.04 12.69
CA THR A 110 9.54 3.57 14.08
C THR A 110 10.84 3.57 14.87
N ALA A 111 12.00 3.40 14.24
CA ALA A 111 13.29 3.38 14.94
C ALA A 111 13.56 4.67 15.75
N PRO A 112 13.34 5.89 15.21
CA PRO A 112 13.46 7.12 16.01
C PRO A 112 12.54 7.13 17.23
N ILE A 113 11.31 6.63 17.11
CA ILE A 113 10.35 6.55 18.22
C ILE A 113 10.89 5.64 19.31
N GLN A 114 11.41 4.48 18.92
CA GLN A 114 11.99 3.51 19.86
C GLN A 114 13.25 4.03 20.53
N TRP A 115 14.09 4.79 19.81
CA TRP A 115 15.30 5.39 20.38
C TRP A 115 15.00 6.46 21.43
N VAL A 116 13.94 7.24 21.22
CA VAL A 116 13.51 8.29 22.17
C VAL A 116 12.78 7.69 23.37
N THR A 117 11.93 6.69 23.15
CA THR A 117 11.05 6.15 24.20
C THR A 117 11.65 4.97 24.97
N GLY A 118 12.61 4.26 24.38
CA GLY A 118 13.12 3.00 24.90
C GLY A 118 12.09 1.86 24.90
N ASN A 119 10.91 2.03 24.27
CA ASN A 119 9.83 1.06 24.30
C ASN A 119 9.45 0.59 22.88
N PRO A 120 9.69 -0.68 22.52
CA PRO A 120 9.38 -1.21 21.20
C PRO A 120 7.87 -1.30 20.93
N MET A 121 7.03 -1.50 21.95
CA MET A 121 5.57 -1.52 21.80
C MET A 121 5.04 -0.16 21.33
N ILE A 122 5.61 0.95 21.82
CA ILE A 122 5.25 2.29 21.34
C ILE A 122 5.59 2.42 19.85
N GLY A 123 6.74 1.91 19.42
CA GLY A 123 7.13 1.86 18.01
C GLY A 123 6.14 1.06 17.14
N TYR A 124 5.77 -0.14 17.59
CA TYR A 124 4.78 -0.98 16.90
C TYR A 124 3.41 -0.29 16.83
N ASN A 125 2.89 0.21 17.95
CA ASN A 125 1.56 0.83 18.00
C ASN A 125 1.50 2.14 17.20
N ALA A 126 2.59 2.90 17.17
CA ALA A 126 2.72 4.05 16.29
C ALA A 126 2.64 3.64 14.81
N ALA A 127 3.31 2.56 14.41
CA ALA A 127 3.17 2.03 13.05
C ALA A 127 1.75 1.53 12.77
N PHE A 128 1.15 0.80 13.71
CA PHE A 128 -0.21 0.31 13.56
C PHE A 128 -1.19 1.46 13.28
N LEU A 129 -1.15 2.53 14.07
CA LEU A 129 -1.95 3.74 13.83
C LEU A 129 -1.58 4.43 12.51
N ALA A 130 -0.28 4.61 12.25
CA ALA A 130 0.21 5.23 11.03
C ALA A 130 -0.26 4.49 9.76
N SER A 131 -0.46 3.18 9.84
CA SER A 131 -0.95 2.38 8.70
C SER A 131 -2.33 2.84 8.21
N PHE A 132 -3.23 3.24 9.12
CA PHE A 132 -4.55 3.78 8.79
C PHE A 132 -4.43 5.20 8.24
N VAL A 133 -3.59 6.03 8.86
CA VAL A 133 -3.38 7.42 8.45
C VAL A 133 -2.77 7.50 7.06
N LEU A 134 -1.75 6.69 6.79
CA LEU A 134 -1.07 6.61 5.51
C LEU A 134 -2.01 6.08 4.42
N ALA A 135 -2.77 5.02 4.69
CA ALA A 135 -3.76 4.49 3.77
C ALA A 135 -4.83 5.53 3.40
N GLY A 136 -5.43 6.17 4.40
CA GLY A 136 -6.51 7.14 4.20
C GLY A 136 -6.04 8.41 3.50
N SER A 137 -4.95 8.99 3.99
CA SER A 137 -4.39 10.22 3.43
C SER A 137 -3.83 9.99 2.03
N GLY A 138 -3.11 8.88 1.81
CA GLY A 138 -2.58 8.52 0.50
C GLY A 138 -3.69 8.33 -0.53
N MET A 139 -4.75 7.61 -0.17
CA MET A 139 -5.88 7.38 -1.08
C MET A 139 -6.72 8.66 -1.30
N TYR A 140 -6.85 9.52 -0.29
CA TYR A 140 -7.43 10.85 -0.47
C TYR A 140 -6.68 11.64 -1.54
N LEU A 141 -5.34 11.72 -1.43
CA LEU A 141 -4.51 12.46 -2.39
C LEU A 141 -4.61 11.88 -3.80
N LEU A 142 -4.51 10.56 -3.93
CA LEU A 142 -4.67 9.89 -5.21
C LEU A 142 -6.04 10.19 -5.82
N THR A 143 -7.12 9.93 -5.09
CA THR A 143 -8.49 10.02 -5.60
C THR A 143 -8.88 11.46 -5.92
N SER A 144 -8.54 12.42 -5.05
CA SER A 144 -8.79 13.85 -5.31
C SER A 144 -8.00 14.34 -6.53
N SER A 145 -6.76 13.89 -6.72
CA SER A 145 -5.97 14.25 -7.90
C SER A 145 -6.54 13.68 -9.21
N LEU A 146 -7.12 12.48 -9.17
CA LEU A 146 -7.71 11.81 -10.33
C LEU A 146 -9.13 12.29 -10.64
N THR A 147 -9.85 12.86 -9.67
CA THR A 147 -11.26 13.22 -9.85
C THR A 147 -11.50 14.73 -9.85
N GLY A 148 -10.57 15.52 -9.31
CA GLY A 148 -10.77 16.93 -8.99
C GLY A 148 -11.77 17.15 -7.84
N SER A 149 -12.21 16.09 -7.13
CA SER A 149 -13.24 16.18 -6.09
C SER A 149 -12.68 15.79 -4.72
N ARG A 150 -12.71 16.74 -3.78
CA ARG A 150 -12.34 16.52 -2.37
C ARG A 150 -13.27 15.52 -1.68
N VAL A 151 -14.56 15.52 -2.03
CA VAL A 151 -15.55 14.57 -1.50
C VAL A 151 -15.23 13.15 -1.98
N ALA A 152 -14.92 12.98 -3.27
CA ALA A 152 -14.50 11.68 -3.78
C ALA A 152 -13.19 11.23 -3.10
N GLY A 153 -12.26 12.16 -2.88
CA GLY A 153 -11.06 11.95 -2.08
C GLY A 153 -11.36 11.40 -0.69
N LEU A 154 -12.27 12.04 0.04
CA LEU A 154 -12.62 11.65 1.40
C LEU A 154 -13.29 10.27 1.44
N VAL A 155 -14.24 10.01 0.54
CA VAL A 155 -14.92 8.71 0.43
C VAL A 155 -13.92 7.61 0.09
N GLY A 156 -13.03 7.84 -0.88
CA GLY A 156 -11.98 6.89 -1.24
C GLY A 156 -10.99 6.64 -0.11
N GLY A 157 -10.57 7.70 0.60
CA GLY A 157 -9.69 7.61 1.76
C GLY A 157 -10.29 6.79 2.90
N ILE A 158 -11.55 7.08 3.28
CA ILE A 158 -12.26 6.32 4.33
C ILE A 158 -12.42 4.86 3.91
N ALA A 159 -12.88 4.60 2.68
CA ALA A 159 -13.09 3.25 2.20
C ALA A 159 -11.78 2.44 2.19
N PHE A 160 -10.66 3.05 1.84
CA PHE A 160 -9.36 2.37 1.78
C PHE A 160 -8.72 2.19 3.16
N ALA A 161 -8.82 3.17 4.05
CA ALA A 161 -8.26 3.10 5.39
C ALA A 161 -9.02 2.16 6.34
N PHE A 162 -10.33 1.97 6.11
CA PHE A 162 -11.21 1.21 7.02
C PHE A 162 -11.95 0.08 6.31
N LEU A 163 -11.35 -0.48 5.25
CA LEU A 163 -11.92 -1.62 4.56
C LEU A 163 -12.08 -2.83 5.50
N PRO A 164 -13.18 -3.60 5.42
CA PRO A 164 -13.47 -4.68 6.36
C PRO A 164 -12.37 -5.76 6.45
N TYR A 165 -11.68 -6.06 5.34
CA TYR A 165 -10.53 -6.97 5.32
C TYR A 165 -9.41 -6.59 6.32
N ARG A 166 -9.23 -5.31 6.66
CA ARG A 166 -8.22 -4.88 7.66
C ARG A 166 -8.52 -5.41 9.05
N ALA A 167 -9.78 -5.71 9.38
CA ALA A 167 -10.15 -6.22 10.70
C ALA A 167 -9.48 -7.58 10.97
N ASP A 168 -9.45 -8.45 9.96
CA ASP A 168 -8.79 -9.76 10.05
C ASP A 168 -7.26 -9.63 10.05
N GLN A 169 -6.74 -8.64 9.31
CA GLN A 169 -5.31 -8.36 9.21
C GLN A 169 -4.77 -7.49 10.35
N SER A 170 -5.52 -7.30 11.43
CA SER A 170 -5.10 -6.48 12.57
C SER A 170 -3.87 -7.02 13.31
N GLY A 171 -3.57 -8.32 13.18
CA GLY A 171 -2.32 -8.92 13.66
C GLY A 171 -1.12 -8.74 12.71
N HIS A 172 -1.38 -8.47 11.43
CA HIS A 172 -0.38 -8.48 10.36
C HIS A 172 0.06 -7.07 9.95
N LEU A 173 0.87 -6.43 10.78
CA LEU A 173 1.34 -5.05 10.56
C LEU A 173 1.95 -4.84 9.16
N GLN A 174 2.74 -5.81 8.69
CA GLN A 174 3.34 -5.85 7.36
C GLN A 174 2.29 -5.75 6.26
N VAL A 175 1.13 -6.40 6.42
CA VAL A 175 0.01 -6.31 5.48
C VAL A 175 -0.67 -4.95 5.59
N LEU A 176 -0.93 -4.46 6.81
CA LEU A 176 -1.65 -3.18 7.01
C LEU A 176 -0.92 -1.97 6.44
N MET A 177 0.40 -2.07 6.25
CA MET A 177 1.24 -1.00 5.71
C MET A 177 1.17 -0.84 4.18
N TYR A 178 0.05 -1.24 3.56
CA TYR A 178 -0.21 -1.01 2.13
C TYR A 178 -0.51 0.46 1.77
N GLY A 179 -0.51 1.37 2.75
CA GLY A 179 -0.77 2.79 2.53
C GLY A 179 0.27 3.49 1.64
N TRP A 180 1.46 2.91 1.47
CA TRP A 180 2.44 3.41 0.51
C TRP A 180 1.98 3.25 -0.94
N MET A 181 1.12 2.26 -1.25
CA MET A 181 0.61 2.04 -2.61
C MET A 181 -0.10 3.28 -3.19
N PRO A 182 -1.15 3.86 -2.56
CA PRO A 182 -1.79 5.03 -3.12
C PRO A 182 -0.87 6.26 -3.15
N VAL A 183 0.06 6.41 -2.20
CA VAL A 183 1.08 7.48 -2.22
C VAL A 183 2.00 7.34 -3.44
N ALA A 184 2.48 6.12 -3.70
CA ALA A 184 3.31 5.82 -4.86
C ALA A 184 2.55 6.09 -6.17
N LEU A 185 1.31 5.62 -6.30
CA LEU A 185 0.50 5.87 -7.50
C LEU A 185 0.19 7.37 -7.69
N TRP A 186 -0.06 8.11 -6.61
CA TRP A 186 -0.27 9.56 -6.66
C TRP A 186 1.00 10.26 -7.16
N ALA A 187 2.16 9.92 -6.60
CA ALA A 187 3.44 10.48 -7.01
C ALA A 187 3.78 10.14 -8.47
N LEU A 188 3.49 8.92 -8.91
CA LEU A 188 3.68 8.48 -10.29
C LEU A 188 2.77 9.26 -11.25
N HIS A 189 1.48 9.39 -10.92
CA HIS A 189 0.54 10.20 -11.69
C HIS A 189 1.01 11.66 -11.81
N ARG A 190 1.49 12.25 -10.70
CA ARG A 190 2.05 13.61 -10.69
C ARG A 190 3.29 13.72 -11.56
N TYR A 191 4.16 12.72 -11.59
CA TYR A 191 5.32 12.71 -12.48
C TYR A 191 4.90 12.76 -13.95
N PHE A 192 3.95 11.92 -14.38
CA PHE A 192 3.46 11.94 -15.76
C PHE A 192 2.73 13.24 -16.12
N ALA A 193 1.97 13.80 -15.17
CA ALA A 193 1.25 15.05 -15.38
C ALA A 193 2.17 16.28 -15.47
N THR A 194 3.24 16.34 -14.67
CA THR A 194 4.08 17.56 -14.55
C THR A 194 5.51 17.42 -15.07
N GLY A 195 5.99 16.21 -15.35
CA GLY A 195 7.38 15.92 -15.74
C GLY A 195 8.43 16.23 -14.66
N LYS A 196 8.03 16.37 -13.38
CA LYS A 196 8.91 16.76 -12.27
C LYS A 196 9.56 15.53 -11.67
N ARG A 197 10.90 15.47 -11.70
CA ARG A 197 11.69 14.33 -11.17
C ARG A 197 11.45 14.06 -9.68
N LEU A 198 11.16 15.09 -8.88
CA LEU A 198 10.82 14.92 -7.46
C LEU A 198 9.60 14.01 -7.25
N ALA A 199 8.61 14.05 -8.14
CA ALA A 199 7.47 13.15 -8.08
C ALA A 199 7.85 11.70 -8.42
N LEU A 200 8.78 11.50 -9.37
CA LEU A 200 9.33 10.18 -9.66
C LEU A 200 10.16 9.63 -8.50
N THR A 201 10.94 10.48 -7.83
CA THR A 201 11.64 10.12 -6.59
C THR A 201 10.65 9.74 -5.49
N GLY A 202 9.57 10.52 -5.31
CA GLY A 202 8.50 10.18 -4.36
C GLY A 202 7.84 8.83 -4.65
N PHE A 203 7.61 8.51 -5.93
CA PHE A 203 7.14 7.19 -6.34
C PHE A 203 8.16 6.10 -5.97
N ALA A 204 9.42 6.26 -6.32
CA ALA A 204 10.46 5.26 -6.07
C ALA A 204 10.64 4.99 -4.57
N VAL A 205 10.66 6.04 -3.74
CA VAL A 205 10.75 5.90 -2.28
C VAL A 205 9.52 5.18 -1.73
N ALA A 206 8.30 5.60 -2.10
CA ALA A 206 7.09 4.94 -1.61
C ALA A 206 6.99 3.47 -2.08
N PHE A 207 7.43 3.16 -3.30
CA PHE A 207 7.49 1.78 -3.81
C PHE A 207 8.47 0.92 -3.01
N LEU A 208 9.67 1.42 -2.73
CA LEU A 208 10.67 0.72 -1.92
C LEU A 208 10.20 0.54 -0.47
N LEU A 209 9.63 1.57 0.16
CA LEU A 209 9.06 1.47 1.50
C LEU A 209 7.91 0.47 1.57
N GLN A 210 7.08 0.40 0.52
CA GLN A 210 6.02 -0.61 0.42
C GLN A 210 6.60 -2.02 0.43
N GLY A 211 7.57 -2.30 -0.43
CA GLY A 211 8.17 -3.62 -0.57
C GLY A 211 9.01 -4.02 0.64
N PHE A 212 9.71 -3.07 1.26
CA PHE A 212 10.46 -3.29 2.50
C PHE A 212 9.57 -3.38 3.75
N SER A 213 8.29 -3.02 3.64
CA SER A 213 7.30 -3.32 4.68
C SER A 213 6.72 -4.72 4.52
N ASN A 214 6.60 -5.22 3.28
CA ASN A 214 6.06 -6.54 2.96
C ASN A 214 6.55 -7.02 1.59
N GLY A 215 7.30 -8.13 1.58
CA GLY A 215 7.91 -8.68 0.37
C GLY A 215 6.91 -9.09 -0.71
N TYR A 216 5.73 -9.60 -0.33
CA TYR A 216 4.69 -9.97 -1.30
C TYR A 216 4.19 -8.77 -2.11
N PHE A 217 4.18 -7.58 -1.48
CA PHE A 217 3.73 -6.37 -2.16
C PHE A 217 4.73 -5.85 -3.20
N PHE A 218 6.01 -6.24 -3.20
CA PHE A 218 6.87 -5.98 -4.35
C PHE A 218 6.28 -6.56 -5.64
N TYR A 219 5.81 -7.81 -5.57
CA TYR A 219 5.26 -8.51 -6.72
C TYR A 219 3.86 -7.99 -7.10
N PHE A 220 2.93 -7.99 -6.14
CA PHE A 220 1.54 -7.62 -6.42
C PHE A 220 1.39 -6.16 -6.82
N PHE A 221 2.13 -5.25 -6.17
CA PHE A 221 2.04 -3.83 -6.49
C PHE A 221 2.75 -3.49 -7.81
N ALA A 222 3.83 -4.19 -8.18
CA ALA A 222 4.48 -4.00 -9.47
C ALA A 222 3.52 -4.19 -10.66
N ALA A 223 2.58 -5.12 -10.57
CA ALA A 223 1.55 -5.30 -11.60
C ALA A 223 0.65 -4.06 -11.74
N ALA A 224 0.19 -3.49 -10.63
CA ALA A 224 -0.61 -2.26 -10.64
C ALA A 224 0.18 -1.07 -11.19
N VAL A 225 1.45 -0.92 -10.77
CA VAL A 225 2.36 0.09 -11.29
C VAL A 225 2.55 -0.06 -12.80
N LEU A 226 2.73 -1.27 -13.31
CA LEU A 226 2.91 -1.53 -14.74
C LEU A 226 1.67 -1.10 -15.53
N VAL A 227 0.46 -1.44 -15.04
CA VAL A 227 -0.80 -1.02 -15.66
C VAL A 227 -0.92 0.50 -15.69
N VAL A 228 -0.72 1.17 -14.56
CA VAL A 228 -0.83 2.64 -14.45
C VAL A 228 0.23 3.31 -15.32
N THR A 229 1.49 2.90 -15.23
CA THR A 229 2.59 3.43 -16.04
C THR A 229 2.29 3.30 -17.53
N THR A 230 1.76 2.15 -17.96
CA THR A 230 1.40 1.94 -19.38
C THR A 230 0.27 2.86 -19.83
N ALA A 231 -0.77 3.02 -19.00
CA ALA A 231 -1.90 3.90 -19.30
C ALA A 231 -1.47 5.38 -19.36
N GLU A 232 -0.67 5.84 -18.39
CA GLU A 232 -0.14 7.19 -18.33
C GLU A 232 0.85 7.47 -19.47
N PHE A 233 1.71 6.49 -19.78
CA PHE A 233 2.66 6.60 -20.89
C PHE A 233 1.95 6.74 -22.24
N ALA A 234 0.82 6.05 -22.42
CA ALA A 234 0.02 6.14 -23.62
C ALA A 234 -0.70 7.49 -23.79
N THR A 235 -1.00 8.19 -22.69
CA THR A 235 -1.92 9.35 -22.68
C THR A 235 -1.26 10.69 -22.40
N LEU A 236 -0.27 10.76 -21.49
CA LEU A 236 0.29 12.02 -20.98
C LEU A 236 1.68 12.36 -21.52
N VAL A 237 2.37 11.43 -22.19
CA VAL A 237 3.79 11.61 -22.53
C VAL A 237 4.00 12.42 -23.80
N ARG A 238 4.59 13.62 -23.64
CA ARG A 238 5.01 14.49 -24.75
C ARG A 238 6.37 14.11 -25.34
N SER A 239 7.32 13.65 -24.51
CA SER A 239 8.65 13.18 -24.94
C SER A 239 8.91 11.77 -24.42
N ARG A 240 8.78 10.78 -25.29
CA ARG A 240 8.85 9.35 -24.92
C ARG A 240 10.24 8.91 -24.51
N SER A 241 11.28 9.33 -25.23
CA SER A 241 12.67 8.94 -24.94
C SER A 241 13.11 9.40 -23.55
N ARG A 242 12.81 10.65 -23.17
CA ARG A 242 13.13 11.18 -21.85
C ARG A 242 12.45 10.38 -20.74
N VAL A 243 11.14 10.12 -20.87
CA VAL A 243 10.39 9.38 -19.86
C VAL A 243 10.88 7.95 -19.74
N ILE A 244 11.16 7.27 -20.85
CA ILE A 244 11.75 5.91 -20.84
C ILE A 244 13.09 5.93 -20.08
N LEU A 245 13.97 6.88 -20.38
CA LEU A 245 15.26 6.99 -19.70
C LEU A 245 15.10 7.25 -18.20
N GLU A 246 14.23 8.18 -17.80
CA GLU A 246 14.00 8.52 -16.39
C GLU A 246 13.39 7.33 -15.61
N LEU A 247 12.43 6.61 -16.21
CA LEU A 247 11.86 5.40 -15.62
C LEU A 247 12.89 4.26 -15.52
N ALA A 248 13.72 4.07 -16.56
CA ALA A 248 14.78 3.06 -16.54
C ALA A 248 15.82 3.35 -15.46
N VAL A 249 16.26 4.61 -15.33
CA VAL A 249 17.17 5.03 -14.26
C VAL A 249 16.53 4.81 -12.89
N ALA A 250 15.27 5.20 -12.70
CA ALA A 250 14.57 4.95 -11.43
C ALA A 250 14.46 3.45 -11.11
N ALA A 251 14.15 2.62 -12.09
CA ALA A 251 14.08 1.16 -11.92
C ALA A 251 15.44 0.56 -11.54
N LEU A 252 16.53 0.97 -12.22
CA LEU A 252 17.88 0.50 -11.91
C LEU A 252 18.31 0.92 -10.50
N LEU A 253 17.99 2.13 -10.07
CA LEU A 253 18.28 2.60 -8.70
C LEU A 253 17.47 1.82 -7.65
N MET A 254 16.18 1.57 -7.89
CA MET A 254 15.35 0.75 -7.00
C MET A 254 15.88 -0.68 -6.89
N ILE A 255 16.28 -1.28 -8.02
CA ILE A 255 16.91 -2.60 -8.03
C ILE A 255 18.20 -2.56 -7.21
N ALA A 256 19.08 -1.58 -7.44
CA ALA A 256 20.34 -1.44 -6.71
C ALA A 256 20.13 -1.34 -5.19
N VAL A 257 19.13 -0.57 -4.73
CA VAL A 257 18.77 -0.47 -3.31
C VAL A 257 18.21 -1.79 -2.75
N THR A 258 17.55 -2.60 -3.59
CA THR A 258 16.95 -3.88 -3.18
C THR A 258 17.95 -5.04 -3.16
N ILE A 259 19.08 -4.95 -3.87
CA ILE A 259 20.09 -6.02 -3.96
C ILE A 259 20.55 -6.55 -2.59
N PRO A 260 20.92 -5.71 -1.60
CA PRO A 260 21.37 -6.21 -0.30
C PRO A 260 20.28 -7.00 0.44
N VAL A 261 19.03 -6.58 0.31
CA VAL A 261 17.86 -7.29 0.87
C VAL A 261 17.67 -8.62 0.18
N LEU A 262 17.66 -8.63 -1.16
CA LEU A 262 17.54 -9.85 -1.94
C LEU A 262 18.64 -10.85 -1.60
N LYS A 263 19.88 -10.38 -1.43
CA LYS A 263 21.01 -11.23 -1.05
C LYS A 263 20.77 -11.93 0.29
N GLY A 264 20.30 -11.23 1.32
CA GLY A 264 20.00 -11.83 2.62
C GLY A 264 19.00 -12.99 2.54
N TYR A 265 17.94 -12.82 1.73
CA TYR A 265 16.97 -13.90 1.49
C TYR A 265 17.52 -15.05 0.64
N LEU A 266 18.37 -14.77 -0.35
CA LEU A 266 19.02 -15.81 -1.15
C LEU A 266 19.99 -16.64 -0.30
N ASP A 267 20.83 -15.99 0.52
CA ASP A 267 21.77 -16.66 1.41
C ASP A 267 21.04 -17.56 2.43
N ALA A 268 19.89 -17.12 2.97
CA ALA A 268 19.05 -17.94 3.84
C ALA A 268 18.42 -19.14 3.10
N ARG A 269 17.98 -18.95 1.85
CA ARG A 269 17.41 -20.03 1.02
C ARG A 269 18.46 -21.08 0.61
N GLU A 270 19.70 -20.68 0.39
CA GLU A 270 20.78 -21.61 0.04
C GLU A 270 21.23 -22.44 1.24
N THR A 271 21.15 -21.86 2.45
CA THR A 271 21.59 -22.52 3.69
C THR A 271 20.50 -23.35 4.37
N GLN A 272 19.23 -23.06 4.13
CA GLN A 272 18.10 -23.76 4.72
C GLN A 272 17.08 -24.19 3.65
N PRO A 273 16.47 -25.39 3.76
CA PRO A 273 15.45 -25.87 2.83
C PRO A 273 14.09 -25.16 3.08
N LEU A 274 14.07 -23.84 3.06
CA LEU A 274 12.88 -23.02 3.23
C LEU A 274 12.10 -22.96 1.92
N TYR A 275 11.05 -23.77 1.83
CA TYR A 275 10.09 -23.72 0.73
C TYR A 275 8.69 -23.99 1.26
N ARG A 276 7.69 -23.43 0.57
CA ARG A 276 6.29 -23.76 0.82
C ARG A 276 5.89 -24.96 0.00
N THR A 277 5.32 -25.96 0.64
CA THR A 277 4.74 -27.12 -0.05
C THR A 277 3.50 -26.71 -0.82
N ARG A 278 3.10 -27.51 -1.81
CA ARG A 278 1.83 -27.31 -2.52
C ARG A 278 0.63 -27.36 -1.57
N GLY A 279 0.67 -28.22 -0.55
CA GLY A 279 -0.40 -28.33 0.43
C GLY A 279 -0.60 -27.02 1.21
N GLU A 280 0.48 -26.41 1.68
CA GLU A 280 0.42 -25.10 2.35
C GLU A 280 -0.06 -24.00 1.40
N MET A 281 0.42 -23.97 0.16
CA MET A 281 -0.04 -22.99 -0.83
C MET A 281 -1.55 -23.08 -1.07
N VAL A 282 -2.12 -24.29 -1.16
CA VAL A 282 -3.56 -24.51 -1.32
C VAL A 282 -4.34 -24.20 -0.04
N MET A 283 -3.77 -24.51 1.13
CA MET A 283 -4.38 -24.22 2.42
C MET A 283 -4.58 -22.71 2.60
N TYR A 284 -3.55 -21.91 2.33
CA TYR A 284 -3.54 -20.46 2.50
C TYR A 284 -4.00 -19.67 1.27
N SER A 285 -4.29 -20.30 0.13
CA SER A 285 -4.76 -19.58 -1.07
C SER A 285 -6.19 -19.08 -0.90
N ALA A 286 -6.49 -17.88 -1.39
CA ALA A 286 -7.86 -17.41 -1.54
C ALA A 286 -8.69 -18.35 -2.44
N ASP A 287 -9.96 -18.55 -2.08
CA ASP A 287 -10.97 -19.13 -2.98
C ASP A 287 -12.00 -18.05 -3.37
N THR A 288 -12.92 -18.38 -4.29
CA THR A 288 -13.93 -17.41 -4.76
C THR A 288 -14.91 -17.01 -3.66
N LEU A 289 -15.13 -17.84 -2.64
CA LEU A 289 -16.02 -17.56 -1.52
C LEU A 289 -15.35 -16.69 -0.44
N SER A 290 -14.02 -16.63 -0.42
CA SER A 290 -13.25 -15.81 0.51
C SER A 290 -13.63 -14.32 0.45
N TYR A 291 -14.06 -13.83 -0.71
CA TYR A 291 -14.57 -12.46 -0.87
C TYR A 291 -15.96 -12.22 -0.26
N PHE A 292 -16.62 -13.26 0.24
CA PHE A 292 -17.88 -13.23 0.99
C PHE A 292 -17.70 -13.72 2.43
N HIS A 293 -16.45 -13.93 2.88
CA HIS A 293 -16.12 -14.28 4.24
C HIS A 293 -15.57 -13.07 4.99
N ALA A 294 -16.11 -12.80 6.18
CA ALA A 294 -15.82 -11.59 6.93
C ALA A 294 -15.30 -11.91 8.32
N SER A 295 -14.37 -11.10 8.80
CA SER A 295 -13.83 -11.26 10.14
C SER A 295 -14.95 -11.14 11.19
N PRO A 296 -14.99 -12.03 12.20
CA PRO A 296 -15.97 -11.93 13.29
C PRO A 296 -15.77 -10.65 14.13
N ARG A 297 -14.63 -9.97 13.97
CA ARG A 297 -14.33 -8.68 14.63
C ARG A 297 -15.11 -7.50 14.04
N LEU A 298 -15.80 -7.67 12.93
CA LEU A 298 -16.58 -6.60 12.29
C LEU A 298 -17.94 -6.44 12.96
N THR A 299 -18.29 -5.23 13.40
CA THR A 299 -19.55 -4.93 14.09
C THR A 299 -20.80 -5.29 13.29
N VAL A 300 -20.80 -4.99 11.99
CA VAL A 300 -21.98 -5.20 11.12
C VAL A 300 -21.96 -6.57 10.45
N TRP A 301 -20.80 -7.00 9.96
CA TRP A 301 -20.68 -8.17 9.09
C TRP A 301 -20.24 -9.44 9.82
N GLY A 302 -19.66 -9.34 11.02
CA GLY A 302 -19.07 -10.46 11.73
C GLY A 302 -20.06 -11.54 12.16
N ASN A 303 -21.34 -11.17 12.34
CA ASN A 303 -22.43 -12.11 12.65
C ASN A 303 -23.30 -12.45 11.44
N VAL A 304 -23.04 -11.84 10.28
CA VAL A 304 -23.87 -11.97 9.07
C VAL A 304 -23.19 -12.87 8.05
N LEU A 305 -21.88 -12.72 7.89
CA LEU A 305 -21.07 -13.49 6.95
C LEU A 305 -20.22 -14.51 7.72
N PRO A 306 -20.00 -15.71 7.16
CA PRO A 306 -19.14 -16.68 7.81
C PRO A 306 -17.68 -16.21 7.81
N PRO A 307 -16.87 -16.61 8.81
CA PRO A 307 -15.46 -16.23 8.90
C PRO A 307 -14.58 -16.91 7.83
N GLY A 308 -15.05 -18.02 7.24
CA GLY A 308 -14.27 -18.79 6.29
C GLY A 308 -13.17 -19.62 6.93
N LYS A 309 -12.22 -20.06 6.10
CA LYS A 309 -11.00 -20.75 6.54
C LYS A 309 -9.95 -19.74 7.05
N PRO A 310 -8.89 -20.18 7.76
CA PRO A 310 -7.78 -19.30 8.12
C PRO A 310 -7.24 -18.56 6.89
N GLU A 311 -6.95 -17.26 7.03
CA GLU A 311 -6.57 -16.33 5.95
C GLU A 311 -7.61 -16.16 4.84
N GLY A 312 -8.83 -16.70 5.01
CA GLY A 312 -9.90 -16.70 4.01
C GLY A 312 -10.89 -15.55 4.13
N ALA A 313 -10.80 -14.69 5.17
CA ALA A 313 -11.72 -13.58 5.37
C ALA A 313 -11.32 -12.34 4.53
N LEU A 314 -11.60 -12.39 3.22
CA LEU A 314 -11.18 -11.38 2.24
C LEU A 314 -12.29 -10.39 1.85
N PHE A 315 -13.37 -10.32 2.63
CA PHE A 315 -14.52 -9.48 2.32
C PHE A 315 -14.15 -7.99 2.21
N PRO A 316 -14.33 -7.37 1.03
CA PRO A 316 -13.97 -5.97 0.79
C PRO A 316 -15.06 -4.97 1.23
N GLY A 317 -16.25 -5.45 1.60
CA GLY A 317 -17.42 -4.62 1.92
C GLY A 317 -18.33 -4.38 0.71
N PHE A 318 -19.63 -4.70 0.85
CA PHE A 318 -20.62 -4.50 -0.23
C PHE A 318 -20.78 -3.05 -0.65
N GLY A 319 -20.63 -2.09 0.28
CA GLY A 319 -20.72 -0.66 -0.03
C GLY A 319 -19.65 -0.22 -1.03
N LEU A 320 -18.41 -0.67 -0.84
CA LEU A 320 -17.31 -0.36 -1.77
C LEU A 320 -17.55 -1.01 -3.15
N LEU A 321 -18.00 -2.27 -3.17
CA LEU A 321 -18.32 -2.96 -4.42
C LEU A 321 -19.46 -2.27 -5.19
N ALA A 322 -20.51 -1.83 -4.49
CA ALA A 322 -21.63 -1.11 -5.09
C ALA A 322 -21.20 0.24 -5.67
N LEU A 323 -20.39 1.01 -4.94
CA LEU A 323 -19.84 2.28 -5.41
C LEU A 323 -18.94 2.09 -6.64
N ALA A 324 -18.09 1.05 -6.64
CA ALA A 324 -17.23 0.72 -7.77
C ALA A 324 -18.06 0.32 -9.00
N ALA A 325 -19.07 -0.54 -8.83
CA ALA A 325 -19.98 -0.95 -9.90
C ALA A 325 -20.74 0.24 -10.48
N PHE A 326 -21.30 1.11 -9.61
CA PHE A 326 -21.96 2.34 -10.04
C PHE A 326 -21.02 3.26 -10.81
N GLY A 327 -19.78 3.43 -10.35
CA GLY A 327 -18.75 4.19 -11.05
C GLY A 327 -18.45 3.64 -12.46
N LEU A 328 -18.31 2.32 -12.60
CA LEU A 328 -18.07 1.67 -13.89
C LEU A 328 -19.27 1.82 -14.84
N VAL A 329 -20.49 1.60 -14.36
CA VAL A 329 -21.72 1.72 -15.16
C VAL A 329 -21.90 3.16 -15.63
N THR A 330 -21.77 4.14 -14.73
CA THR A 330 -21.90 5.55 -15.09
C THR A 330 -20.82 6.02 -16.07
N ALA A 331 -19.58 5.55 -15.90
CA ALA A 331 -18.50 5.81 -16.86
C ALA A 331 -18.82 5.20 -18.24
N PHE A 332 -19.30 3.97 -18.29
CA PHE A 332 -19.67 3.27 -19.53
C PHE A 332 -20.86 3.93 -20.25
N VAL A 333 -21.91 4.32 -19.53
CA VAL A 333 -23.07 5.01 -20.12
C VAL A 333 -22.64 6.37 -20.69
N ARG A 334 -21.76 7.09 -19.99
CA ARG A 334 -21.23 8.38 -20.47
C ARG A 334 -20.36 8.25 -21.70
N THR A 335 -19.59 7.16 -21.87
CA THR A 335 -18.79 6.95 -23.09
C THR A 335 -19.66 6.59 -24.29
N GLN A 336 -20.76 5.87 -24.09
CA GLN A 336 -21.72 5.58 -25.16
C GLN A 336 -22.56 6.79 -25.60
N SER A 337 -22.86 7.69 -24.67
CA SER A 337 -23.74 8.86 -24.90
C SER A 337 -23.01 10.11 -25.40
N GLY A 338 -21.68 10.07 -25.55
CA GLY A 338 -20.93 11.18 -26.14
C GLY A 338 -21.22 11.34 -27.64
N PRO A 339 -21.09 12.56 -28.22
CA PRO A 339 -21.44 12.77 -29.63
C PRO A 339 -20.69 11.79 -30.53
N ARG A 340 -21.45 10.95 -31.23
CA ARG A 340 -20.99 10.16 -32.36
C ARG A 340 -20.68 11.18 -33.45
N LEU A 341 -19.41 11.56 -33.62
CA LEU A 341 -18.99 12.25 -34.84
C LEU A 341 -19.46 11.38 -36.00
N GLY A 342 -20.42 11.91 -36.76
CA GLY A 342 -20.98 11.25 -37.91
C GLY A 342 -19.86 10.77 -38.81
N ARG A 343 -20.04 9.58 -39.38
CA ARG A 343 -19.28 9.16 -40.55
C ARG A 343 -19.49 10.26 -41.59
N VAL A 344 -18.45 11.05 -41.85
CA VAL A 344 -18.37 11.80 -43.09
C VAL A 344 -18.20 10.73 -44.16
N ALA A 345 -19.22 10.63 -45.01
CA ALA A 345 -19.30 9.73 -46.15
C ALA A 345 -18.24 10.10 -47.21
#